data_AF-A0A9X1TRY3-F1
#
_entry.id   AF-A0A9X1TRY3-F1
#
_cell.length_a   1.000
_cell.length_b   1.000
_cell.length_c   1.000
_cell.angle_alpha   90.00
_cell.angle_beta   90.00
_cell.angle_gamma   90.00
#
_symmetry.space_group_name_H-M   'P 1'
#
loop_
_entity.id
_entity.type
_entity.pdbx_description
1 polymer ?
#
loop_
_entity_poly.entity_id
_entity_poly.type
_entity_poly.pdbx_seq_one_letter_code
_entity_poly.pdbx_strand_id
1 'polypeptide(L)'
;MAQEYALDWLDQMVHELDPQRIRPENLDNHQAMAIVEKAAKEEKRLIQLFKQFVFQEQKTKQIRSSVNHYLSAAESLMKVAGTNLNQIPARADNYRVALESVFSCIRKVSAFIAFRYKNLVDPDLSLDMINSDQGAHDLQSLEESYVMKRNPELAKLVIKTFCNIFVDHRGGEITMRKLDYWVSVSQAVMHADGSLEVIEPLDRLELIMIERNFNSPLFVKYLTSKFSDGLDSFVDPELVAQNLAFWQKTFNQIPVMKDTIFNSQFDDLSFTINAWFIQEIDFHSKKSRVAISERCEQPQKPGKKYERKTSDKILCNLTVDQLSLFFKAADMSNIISARSLSAIFHTVAPYLSTPHRTDISHSSLRVKSYSVEERDKTLLIEIMTKLTEQIKDL
;
A
#
# COMPACT_ATOMS: atom_id res chain seq x y z
N MET A 1 0.31 -18.94 28.98
CA MET A 1 -1.16 -19.11 29.08
C MET A 1 -1.55 -20.46 28.50
N ALA A 2 -1.76 -21.45 29.34
CA ALA A 2 -2.37 -22.72 28.95
C ALA A 2 -3.32 -23.12 30.07
N GLN A 3 -4.58 -22.66 30.04
CA GLN A 3 -5.74 -23.50 30.37
C GLN A 3 -7.13 -22.84 30.31
N GLU A 4 -7.29 -21.52 30.22
CA GLU A 4 -8.64 -20.93 30.02
C GLU A 4 -8.66 -19.88 28.91
N TYR A 5 -9.60 -20.03 27.98
CA TYR A 5 -9.87 -19.06 26.93
C TYR A 5 -10.38 -17.77 27.58
N ALA A 6 -9.62 -16.68 27.47
CA ALA A 6 -9.90 -15.46 28.22
C ALA A 6 -11.29 -14.86 27.93
N LEU A 7 -11.81 -15.02 26.71
CA LEU A 7 -13.09 -14.48 26.28
C LEU A 7 -14.26 -15.47 26.44
N ASP A 8 -14.08 -16.59 27.14
CA ASP A 8 -15.08 -17.67 27.24
C ASP A 8 -16.47 -17.18 27.68
N TRP A 9 -16.53 -16.34 28.72
CA TRP A 9 -17.81 -15.80 29.16
C TRP A 9 -18.47 -14.91 28.10
N LEU A 10 -17.71 -14.07 27.40
CA LEU A 10 -18.26 -13.20 26.35
C LEU A 10 -18.76 -14.03 25.16
N ASP A 11 -18.04 -15.07 24.79
CA ASP A 11 -18.41 -16.01 23.73
C ASP A 11 -19.72 -16.75 24.06
N GLN A 12 -19.83 -17.27 25.28
CA GLN A 12 -21.06 -17.88 25.79
C GLN A 12 -22.24 -16.90 25.74
N MET A 13 -22.06 -15.67 26.20
CA MET A 13 -23.15 -14.68 26.19
C MET A 13 -23.58 -14.28 24.79
N VAL A 14 -22.66 -14.17 23.82
CA VAL A 14 -23.04 -13.88 22.42
C VAL A 14 -23.86 -15.03 21.82
N HIS A 15 -23.56 -16.28 22.17
CA HIS A 15 -24.30 -17.47 21.72
C HIS A 15 -25.62 -17.68 22.46
N GLU A 16 -25.67 -17.39 23.76
CA GLU A 16 -26.90 -17.46 24.57
C GLU A 16 -27.86 -16.32 24.20
N LEU A 17 -27.35 -15.13 23.91
CA LEU A 17 -28.12 -13.99 23.43
C LEU A 17 -28.31 -14.02 21.91
N ASP A 18 -28.54 -15.21 21.34
CA ASP A 18 -28.97 -15.41 19.96
C ASP A 18 -30.51 -15.38 19.84
N PRO A 19 -31.09 -14.37 19.17
CA PRO A 19 -32.54 -14.23 19.02
C PRO A 19 -33.20 -15.35 18.19
N GLN A 20 -32.43 -16.16 17.47
CA GLN A 20 -32.92 -17.35 16.76
C GLN A 20 -33.03 -18.57 17.68
N ARG A 21 -32.27 -18.59 18.78
CA ARG A 21 -32.23 -19.70 19.75
C ARG A 21 -33.12 -19.44 20.95
N ILE A 22 -33.21 -18.20 21.41
CA ILE A 22 -33.98 -17.81 22.59
C ILE A 22 -35.00 -16.74 22.20
N ARG A 23 -36.23 -16.86 22.69
CA ARG A 23 -37.25 -15.82 22.52
C ARG A 23 -36.83 -14.57 23.29
N PRO A 24 -36.59 -13.42 22.62
CA PRO A 24 -36.07 -12.21 23.28
C PRO A 24 -36.99 -11.66 24.38
N GLU A 25 -38.28 -11.97 24.30
CA GLU A 25 -39.33 -11.53 25.23
C GLU A 25 -39.27 -12.23 26.61
N ASN A 26 -38.49 -13.31 26.72
CA ASN A 26 -38.40 -14.10 27.95
C ASN A 26 -37.31 -13.63 28.92
N LEU A 27 -36.47 -12.66 28.53
CA LEU A 27 -35.39 -12.16 29.39
C LEU A 27 -35.95 -11.15 30.41
N ASP A 28 -35.97 -11.56 31.67
CA ASP A 28 -36.41 -10.69 32.76
C ASP A 28 -35.41 -9.54 33.00
N ASN A 29 -35.91 -8.43 33.53
CA ASN A 29 -35.11 -7.24 33.82
C ASN A 29 -33.99 -7.54 34.83
N HIS A 30 -34.25 -8.39 35.82
CA HIS A 30 -33.22 -8.81 36.78
C HIS A 30 -32.08 -9.60 36.12
N GLN A 31 -32.40 -10.45 35.14
CA GLN A 31 -31.40 -11.21 34.38
C GLN A 31 -30.59 -10.29 33.46
N ALA A 32 -31.26 -9.36 32.78
CA ALA A 32 -30.59 -8.35 31.96
C ALA A 32 -29.61 -7.50 32.77
N MET A 33 -30.04 -6.97 33.92
CA MET A 33 -29.17 -6.20 34.82
C MET A 33 -27.97 -7.01 35.32
N ALA A 34 -28.16 -8.28 35.66
CA ALA A 34 -27.05 -9.14 36.07
C ALA A 34 -26.01 -9.33 34.96
N ILE A 35 -26.44 -9.45 33.70
CA ILE A 35 -25.54 -9.52 32.53
C ILE A 35 -24.77 -8.20 32.36
N VAL A 36 -25.45 -7.05 32.48
CA VAL A 36 -24.85 -5.71 32.38
C VAL A 36 -23.75 -5.53 33.44
N GLU A 37 -24.05 -5.84 34.70
CA GLU A 37 -23.07 -5.74 35.78
C GLU A 37 -21.88 -6.69 35.58
N LYS A 38 -22.16 -7.92 35.13
CA LYS A 38 -21.12 -8.91 34.86
C LYS A 38 -20.24 -8.47 33.69
N ALA A 39 -20.80 -7.87 32.64
CA ALA A 39 -20.04 -7.32 31.51
C ALA A 39 -19.08 -6.22 31.97
N ALA A 40 -19.51 -5.32 32.87
CA ALA A 40 -18.64 -4.27 33.42
C ALA A 40 -17.51 -4.82 34.32
N LYS A 41 -17.78 -5.89 35.08
CA LYS A 41 -16.75 -6.59 35.87
C LYS A 41 -15.75 -7.30 34.95
N GLU A 42 -16.25 -7.92 33.89
CA GLU A 42 -15.45 -8.66 32.93
C GLU A 42 -14.54 -7.74 32.11
N GLU A 43 -15.03 -6.55 31.73
CA GLU A 43 -14.22 -5.50 31.09
C GLU A 43 -12.94 -5.22 31.90
N LYS A 44 -13.10 -4.98 33.21
CA LYS A 44 -11.97 -4.70 34.12
C LYS A 44 -11.06 -5.91 34.28
N ARG A 45 -11.63 -7.11 34.43
CA ARG A 45 -10.89 -8.37 34.60
C ARG A 45 -10.01 -8.64 33.38
N LEU A 46 -10.56 -8.53 32.17
CA LEU A 46 -9.86 -8.75 30.91
C LEU A 46 -8.73 -7.74 30.72
N ILE A 47 -8.99 -6.46 30.94
CA ILE A 47 -7.94 -5.42 30.85
C ILE A 47 -6.78 -5.74 31.79
N GLN A 48 -7.06 -6.16 33.03
CA GLN A 48 -6.02 -6.52 34.00
C GLN A 48 -5.26 -7.79 33.59
N LEU A 49 -5.98 -8.81 33.10
CA LEU A 49 -5.40 -10.04 32.58
C LEU A 49 -4.42 -9.76 31.44
N PHE A 50 -4.82 -8.95 30.46
CA PHE A 50 -3.95 -8.57 29.33
C PHE A 50 -2.74 -7.76 29.77
N LYS A 51 -2.87 -6.86 30.76
CA LYS A 51 -1.72 -6.15 31.34
C LYS A 51 -0.72 -7.10 31.99
N GLN A 52 -1.22 -8.07 32.76
CA GLN A 52 -0.38 -9.07 33.44
C GLN A 52 0.27 -10.02 32.42
N PHE A 53 -0.47 -10.48 31.42
CA PHE A 53 0.04 -11.35 30.38
C PHE A 53 1.22 -10.72 29.63
N VAL A 54 1.08 -9.47 29.17
CA VAL A 54 2.17 -8.78 28.46
C VAL A 54 3.36 -8.50 29.37
N PHE A 55 3.14 -8.30 30.67
CA PHE A 55 4.22 -8.12 31.63
C PHE A 55 4.99 -9.41 31.94
N GLN A 56 4.29 -10.55 32.00
CA GLN A 56 4.87 -11.85 32.34
C GLN A 56 5.54 -12.54 31.16
N GLU A 57 4.99 -12.39 29.96
CA GLU A 57 5.49 -13.05 28.76
C GLU A 57 6.72 -12.33 28.21
N GLN A 58 7.88 -12.99 28.21
CA GLN A 58 9.14 -12.38 27.78
C GLN A 58 9.35 -12.48 26.25
N LYS A 59 8.58 -13.32 25.57
CA LYS A 59 8.71 -13.57 24.13
C LYS A 59 7.76 -12.68 23.33
N THR A 60 8.28 -11.63 22.71
CA THR A 60 7.52 -10.68 21.86
C THR A 60 6.70 -11.38 20.77
N LYS A 61 7.21 -12.47 20.18
CA LYS A 61 6.48 -13.27 19.17
C LYS A 61 5.21 -13.92 19.73
N GLN A 62 5.26 -14.43 20.96
CA GLN A 62 4.11 -15.07 21.60
C GLN A 62 3.07 -14.02 22.01
N ILE A 63 3.51 -12.87 22.53
CA ILE A 63 2.62 -11.74 22.82
C ILE A 63 1.90 -11.30 21.54
N ARG A 64 2.63 -11.10 20.44
CA ARG A 64 2.06 -10.75 19.13
C ARG A 64 1.02 -11.77 18.67
N SER A 65 1.33 -13.06 18.73
CA SER A 65 0.39 -14.11 18.32
C SER A 65 -0.89 -14.10 19.17
N SER A 66 -0.76 -14.01 20.49
CA SER A 66 -1.91 -13.97 21.40
C SER A 66 -2.75 -12.71 21.20
N VAL A 67 -2.15 -11.53 21.13
CA VAL A 67 -2.86 -10.26 20.90
C VAL A 67 -3.70 -10.33 19.62
N ASN A 68 -3.12 -10.80 18.52
CA ASN A 68 -3.84 -10.90 17.25
C ASN A 68 -4.92 -11.99 17.28
N HIS A 69 -4.67 -13.12 17.94
CA HIS A 69 -5.68 -14.16 18.12
C HIS A 69 -6.91 -13.64 18.88
N TYR A 70 -6.69 -12.91 19.98
CA TYR A 70 -7.80 -12.36 20.76
C TYR A 70 -8.54 -11.24 20.04
N LEU A 71 -7.85 -10.37 19.31
CA LEU A 71 -8.51 -9.34 18.53
C LEU A 71 -9.34 -9.94 17.37
N SER A 72 -8.82 -10.95 16.67
CA SER A 72 -9.58 -11.66 15.64
C SER A 72 -10.80 -12.41 16.20
N ALA A 73 -10.66 -13.06 17.36
CA ALA A 73 -11.77 -13.69 18.05
C ALA A 73 -12.83 -12.65 18.47
N ALA A 74 -12.41 -11.53 19.06
CA ALA A 74 -13.31 -10.46 19.44
C ALA A 74 -14.04 -9.83 18.24
N GLU A 75 -13.36 -9.67 17.09
CA GLU A 75 -13.98 -9.20 15.85
C GLU A 75 -15.09 -10.16 15.39
N SER A 76 -14.83 -11.47 15.41
CA SER A 76 -15.84 -12.48 15.06
C SER A 76 -17.05 -12.43 15.99
N LEU A 77 -16.83 -12.26 17.30
CA LEU A 77 -17.90 -12.12 18.29
C LEU A 77 -18.71 -10.84 18.09
N MET A 78 -18.05 -9.72 17.78
CA MET A 78 -18.74 -8.45 17.50
C MET A 78 -19.57 -8.55 16.22
N LYS A 79 -19.09 -9.24 15.18
CA LYS A 79 -19.87 -9.49 13.95
C LYS A 79 -21.16 -10.26 14.28
N VAL A 80 -21.06 -11.34 15.07
CA VAL A 80 -22.23 -12.13 15.50
C VAL A 80 -23.18 -11.33 16.40
N ALA A 81 -22.65 -10.64 17.41
CA ALA A 81 -23.45 -9.81 18.31
C ALA A 81 -24.16 -8.67 17.56
N GLY A 82 -23.49 -8.04 16.58
CA GLY A 82 -24.08 -7.01 15.71
C GLY A 82 -25.21 -7.57 14.85
N THR A 83 -25.04 -8.76 14.25
CA THR A 83 -26.14 -9.41 13.52
C THR A 83 -27.32 -9.76 14.42
N ASN A 84 -27.05 -10.20 15.66
CA ASN A 84 -28.07 -10.53 16.64
C ASN A 84 -28.84 -9.27 17.06
N LEU A 85 -28.16 -8.14 17.31
CA LEU A 85 -28.79 -6.86 17.65
C LEU A 85 -29.80 -6.40 16.59
N ASN A 86 -29.47 -6.57 15.30
CA ASN A 86 -30.34 -6.20 14.18
C ASN A 86 -31.60 -7.09 14.06
N GLN A 87 -31.59 -8.28 14.65
CA GLN A 87 -32.71 -9.23 14.62
C GLN A 87 -33.64 -9.10 15.83
N ILE A 88 -33.31 -8.25 16.82
CA ILE A 88 -34.12 -8.08 18.03
C ILE A 88 -35.39 -7.28 17.72
N PRO A 89 -36.59 -7.80 18.08
CA PRO A 89 -37.83 -7.04 18.00
C PRO A 89 -37.80 -5.76 18.83
N ALA A 90 -38.46 -4.69 18.37
CA ALA A 90 -38.52 -3.40 19.08
C ALA A 90 -39.19 -3.45 20.47
N ARG A 91 -39.75 -4.60 20.88
CA ARG A 91 -40.43 -4.80 22.17
C ARG A 91 -39.55 -5.46 23.24
N ALA A 92 -38.35 -5.92 22.88
CA ALA A 92 -37.45 -6.66 23.77
C ALA A 92 -36.28 -5.78 24.24
N ASP A 93 -36.59 -4.70 24.95
CA ASP A 93 -35.60 -3.71 25.40
C ASP A 93 -34.57 -4.30 26.36
N ASN A 94 -34.99 -5.14 27.30
CA ASN A 94 -34.07 -5.79 28.26
C ASN A 94 -33.01 -6.65 27.56
N TYR A 95 -33.44 -7.39 26.52
CA TYR A 95 -32.55 -8.23 25.72
C TYR A 95 -31.56 -7.40 24.92
N ARG A 96 -32.05 -6.29 24.33
CA ARG A 96 -31.22 -5.32 23.62
C ARG A 96 -30.16 -4.72 24.53
N VAL A 97 -30.55 -4.22 25.72
CA VAL A 97 -29.62 -3.63 26.69
C VAL A 97 -28.54 -4.63 27.15
N ALA A 98 -28.92 -5.89 27.38
CA ALA A 98 -27.98 -6.94 27.76
C ALA A 98 -26.96 -7.21 26.65
N LEU A 99 -27.42 -7.40 25.40
CA LEU A 99 -26.54 -7.67 24.26
C LEU A 99 -25.67 -6.46 23.89
N GLU A 100 -26.22 -5.24 23.95
CA GLU A 100 -25.47 -3.99 23.75
C GLU A 100 -24.36 -3.83 24.80
N SER A 101 -24.61 -4.26 26.04
CA SER A 101 -23.60 -4.21 27.11
C SER A 101 -22.47 -5.21 26.89
N VAL A 102 -22.79 -6.43 26.44
CA VAL A 102 -21.78 -7.43 26.04
C VAL A 102 -20.99 -6.94 24.84
N PHE A 103 -21.66 -6.43 23.82
CA PHE A 103 -21.03 -5.86 22.62
C PHE A 103 -20.09 -4.69 22.99
N SER A 104 -20.56 -3.76 23.82
CA SER A 104 -19.78 -2.61 24.31
C SER A 104 -18.55 -3.07 25.11
N CYS A 105 -18.68 -4.10 25.94
CA CYS A 105 -17.55 -4.70 26.66
C CYS A 105 -16.49 -5.26 25.70
N ILE A 106 -16.89 -6.09 24.73
CA ILE A 106 -15.97 -6.65 23.72
C ILE A 106 -15.27 -5.52 22.96
N ARG A 107 -16.03 -4.50 22.53
CA ARG A 107 -15.49 -3.33 21.80
C ARG A 107 -14.44 -2.58 22.62
N LYS A 108 -14.72 -2.25 23.89
CA LYS A 108 -13.78 -1.51 24.74
C LYS A 108 -12.52 -2.29 25.06
N VAL A 109 -12.64 -3.59 25.35
CA VAL A 109 -11.48 -4.46 25.60
C VAL A 109 -10.62 -4.55 24.35
N SER A 110 -11.24 -4.72 23.18
CA SER A 110 -10.55 -4.77 21.89
C SER A 110 -9.87 -3.44 21.55
N ALA A 111 -10.54 -2.30 21.78
CA ALA A 111 -9.95 -0.97 21.64
C ALA A 111 -8.73 -0.81 22.55
N PHE A 112 -8.85 -1.17 23.84
CA PHE A 112 -7.73 -1.10 24.78
C PHE A 112 -6.53 -1.91 24.28
N ILE A 113 -6.74 -3.16 23.84
CA ILE A 113 -5.67 -4.03 23.34
C ILE A 113 -5.04 -3.41 22.07
N ALA A 114 -5.88 -3.01 21.11
CA ALA A 114 -5.44 -2.49 19.82
C ALA A 114 -4.59 -1.21 19.98
N PHE A 115 -5.02 -0.27 20.83
CA PHE A 115 -4.31 0.99 21.04
C PHE A 115 -3.09 0.84 21.97
N ARG A 116 -3.21 0.08 23.07
CA ARG A 116 -2.12 -0.06 24.04
C ARG A 116 -0.92 -0.83 23.50
N TYR A 117 -1.18 -1.78 22.60
CA TYR A 117 -0.19 -2.68 22.02
C TYR A 117 -0.10 -2.56 20.50
N LYS A 118 -0.39 -1.37 19.95
CA LYS A 118 -0.39 -1.05 18.51
C LYS A 118 0.78 -1.69 17.73
N ASN A 119 2.01 -1.63 18.26
CA ASN A 119 3.21 -2.18 17.61
C ASN A 119 3.24 -3.71 17.50
N LEU A 120 2.34 -4.40 18.19
CA LEU A 120 2.20 -5.86 18.22
C LEU A 120 0.94 -6.34 17.47
N VAL A 121 0.08 -5.42 17.05
CA VAL A 121 -1.12 -5.74 16.25
C VAL A 121 -0.71 -5.96 14.80
N ASP A 122 -1.35 -6.91 14.14
CA ASP A 122 -1.21 -7.14 12.72
C ASP A 122 -1.72 -5.91 11.95
N PRO A 123 -0.89 -5.29 11.09
CA PRO A 123 -1.29 -4.13 10.31
C PRO A 123 -2.55 -4.34 9.45
N ASP A 124 -2.83 -5.59 9.05
CA ASP A 124 -3.94 -5.95 8.16
C ASP A 124 -5.18 -6.45 8.90
N LEU A 125 -5.17 -6.46 10.25
CA LEU A 125 -6.35 -6.83 11.03
C LEU A 125 -7.46 -5.78 10.92
N SER A 126 -8.70 -6.23 10.73
CA SER A 126 -9.87 -5.35 10.69
C SER A 126 -10.22 -4.79 12.08
N LEU A 127 -10.53 -3.51 12.10
CA LEU A 127 -10.87 -2.71 13.27
C LEU A 127 -12.19 -1.95 13.06
N ASP A 128 -13.00 -2.35 12.07
CA ASP A 128 -14.26 -1.67 11.70
C ASP A 128 -15.18 -1.45 12.90
N MET A 129 -15.28 -2.46 13.77
CA MET A 129 -16.17 -2.44 14.93
C MET A 129 -15.54 -1.79 16.17
N ILE A 130 -14.26 -1.40 16.10
CA ILE A 130 -13.48 -0.83 17.21
C ILE A 130 -13.36 0.70 17.09
N ASN A 131 -13.36 1.25 15.87
CA ASN A 131 -12.94 2.63 15.58
C ASN A 131 -13.99 3.56 14.95
N SER A 132 -15.27 3.17 14.91
CA SER A 132 -16.28 3.85 14.09
C SER A 132 -16.47 5.36 14.40
N ASP A 133 -16.19 5.84 15.61
CA ASP A 133 -16.47 7.23 16.00
C ASP A 133 -15.27 8.20 15.92
N GLN A 134 -14.02 7.74 16.08
CA GLN A 134 -12.87 8.65 16.22
C GLN A 134 -12.46 9.30 14.88
N GLY A 135 -12.55 8.56 13.77
CA GLY A 135 -12.09 9.03 12.45
C GLY A 135 -12.95 10.14 11.84
N ALA A 136 -14.26 10.18 12.14
CA ALA A 136 -15.18 11.16 11.59
C ALA A 136 -14.98 12.57 12.18
N HIS A 137 -14.67 12.65 13.48
CA HIS A 137 -14.40 13.92 14.16
C HIS A 137 -13.09 14.56 13.71
N ASP A 138 -12.06 13.75 13.45
CA ASP A 138 -10.76 14.26 13.01
C ASP A 138 -10.81 14.75 11.55
N LEU A 139 -11.67 14.19 10.69
CA LEU A 139 -11.84 14.65 9.29
C LEU A 139 -12.35 16.09 9.19
N GLN A 140 -13.30 16.46 10.05
CA GLN A 140 -13.80 17.84 10.10
C GLN A 140 -12.70 18.81 10.53
N SER A 141 -11.91 18.44 11.54
CA SER A 141 -10.77 19.26 11.98
C SER A 141 -9.70 19.45 10.90
N LEU A 142 -9.53 18.43 10.04
CA LEU A 142 -8.57 18.49 8.94
C LEU A 142 -9.02 19.48 7.85
N GLU A 143 -10.31 19.50 7.52
CA GLU A 143 -10.90 20.43 6.53
C GLU A 143 -10.71 21.90 6.93
N GLU A 144 -10.71 22.18 8.24
CA GLU A 144 -10.52 23.53 8.75
C GLU A 144 -9.07 24.03 8.68
N SER A 145 -8.10 23.12 8.45
CA SER A 145 -6.67 23.46 8.41
C SER A 145 -6.31 24.42 7.27
N TYR A 146 -5.30 25.26 7.51
CA TYR A 146 -4.82 26.26 6.53
C TYR A 146 -4.33 25.60 5.23
N VAL A 147 -3.60 24.48 5.34
CA VAL A 147 -3.04 23.76 4.19
C VAL A 147 -4.15 23.19 3.29
N MET A 148 -5.24 22.68 3.87
CA MET A 148 -6.40 22.22 3.09
C MET A 148 -7.12 23.37 2.37
N LYS A 149 -7.22 24.53 3.00
CA LYS A 149 -7.86 25.72 2.40
C LYS A 149 -7.08 26.30 1.21
N ARG A 150 -5.75 26.13 1.19
CA ARG A 150 -4.88 26.64 0.10
C ARG A 150 -5.10 25.90 -1.22
N ASN A 151 -5.44 24.61 -1.17
CA ASN A 151 -5.70 23.79 -2.36
C ASN A 151 -7.04 23.04 -2.23
N PRO A 152 -8.17 23.71 -2.46
CA PRO A 152 -9.50 23.15 -2.19
C PRO A 152 -9.83 21.95 -3.07
N GLU A 153 -9.29 21.87 -4.29
CA GLU A 153 -9.51 20.74 -5.19
C GLU A 153 -8.84 19.47 -4.67
N LEU A 154 -7.57 19.56 -4.25
CA LEU A 154 -6.87 18.44 -3.64
C LEU A 154 -7.46 18.09 -2.26
N ALA A 155 -7.84 19.09 -1.46
CA ALA A 155 -8.47 18.86 -0.16
C ALA A 155 -9.76 18.06 -0.27
N LYS A 156 -10.66 18.41 -1.20
CA LYS A 156 -11.88 17.63 -1.49
C LYS A 156 -11.55 16.19 -1.86
N LEU A 157 -10.52 15.96 -2.67
CA LEU A 157 -10.09 14.62 -3.08
C LEU A 157 -9.61 13.80 -1.88
N VAL A 158 -8.75 14.38 -1.04
CA VAL A 158 -8.20 13.74 0.15
C VAL A 158 -9.32 13.41 1.14
N ILE A 159 -10.17 14.40 1.47
CA ILE A 159 -11.31 14.23 2.37
C ILE A 159 -12.25 13.15 1.84
N LYS A 160 -12.66 13.21 0.57
CA LYS A 160 -13.52 12.19 -0.03
C LYS A 160 -12.91 10.79 0.05
N THR A 161 -11.60 10.68 -0.17
CA THR A 161 -10.91 9.39 -0.12
C THR A 161 -10.93 8.80 1.29
N PHE A 162 -10.74 9.63 2.33
CA PHE A 162 -10.83 9.17 3.71
C PHE A 162 -12.26 8.97 4.20
N CYS A 163 -13.23 9.80 3.78
CA CYS A 163 -14.65 9.56 4.05
C CYS A 163 -15.11 8.22 3.47
N ASN A 164 -14.64 7.85 2.27
CA ASN A 164 -14.95 6.53 1.70
C ASN A 164 -14.45 5.36 2.58
N ILE A 165 -13.41 5.57 3.38
CA ILE A 165 -12.83 4.55 4.26
C ILE A 165 -13.54 4.55 5.61
N PHE A 166 -13.62 5.71 6.27
CA PHE A 166 -14.04 5.81 7.67
C PHE A 166 -15.53 6.07 7.88
N VAL A 167 -16.24 6.63 6.88
CA VAL A 167 -17.66 7.00 6.99
C VAL A 167 -18.53 6.09 6.13
N ASP A 168 -18.21 5.98 4.83
CA ASP A 168 -19.04 5.22 3.90
C ASP A 168 -18.70 3.72 3.87
N HIS A 169 -17.60 3.31 4.51
CA HIS A 169 -17.07 1.92 4.51
C HIS A 169 -16.93 1.29 3.10
N ARG A 170 -16.81 2.11 2.04
CA ARG A 170 -16.62 1.68 0.65
C ARG A 170 -15.17 1.27 0.36
N GLY A 171 -14.23 1.72 1.19
CA GLY A 171 -12.80 1.41 1.08
C GLY A 171 -12.40 0.01 1.58
N GLY A 172 -13.37 -0.85 1.89
CA GLY A 172 -13.15 -2.14 2.57
C GLY A 172 -12.84 -1.96 4.05
N GLU A 173 -12.47 -3.05 4.71
CA GLU A 173 -12.26 -3.09 6.17
C GLU A 173 -11.21 -2.07 6.64
N ILE A 174 -11.50 -1.37 7.73
CA ILE A 174 -10.61 -0.40 8.40
C ILE A 174 -9.54 -1.17 9.13
N THR A 175 -8.31 -1.18 8.61
CA THR A 175 -7.18 -1.87 9.23
C THR A 175 -6.30 -0.93 10.04
N MET A 176 -5.44 -1.47 10.91
CA MET A 176 -4.46 -0.69 11.65
C MET A 176 -3.54 0.11 10.70
N ARG A 177 -3.15 -0.48 9.56
CA ARG A 177 -2.38 0.22 8.52
C ARG A 177 -3.08 1.47 8.02
N LYS A 178 -4.39 1.40 7.74
CA LYS A 178 -5.17 2.56 7.25
C LYS A 178 -5.29 3.65 8.31
N LEU A 179 -5.46 3.27 9.58
CA LEU A 179 -5.49 4.22 10.70
C LEU A 179 -4.14 4.88 10.92
N ASP A 180 -3.05 4.11 10.87
CA ASP A 180 -1.70 4.64 11.02
C ASP A 180 -1.34 5.60 9.90
N TYR A 181 -1.76 5.27 8.67
CA TYR A 181 -1.66 6.16 7.53
C TYR A 181 -2.45 7.46 7.76
N TRP A 182 -3.70 7.36 8.21
CA TRP A 182 -4.54 8.52 8.53
C TRP A 182 -3.94 9.41 9.62
N VAL A 183 -3.47 8.82 10.73
CA VAL A 183 -2.82 9.56 11.82
C VAL A 183 -1.56 10.26 11.30
N SER A 184 -0.77 9.59 10.46
CA SER A 184 0.43 10.18 9.85
C SER A 184 0.11 11.38 8.95
N VAL A 185 -0.97 11.30 8.16
CA VAL A 185 -1.43 12.40 7.30
C VAL A 185 -2.03 13.55 8.11
N SER A 186 -2.95 13.25 9.02
CA SER A 186 -3.61 14.27 9.85
C SER A 186 -2.59 15.04 10.69
N GLN A 187 -1.62 14.36 11.31
CA GLN A 187 -0.52 15.02 12.01
C GLN A 187 0.30 15.90 11.06
N ALA A 188 0.68 15.42 9.87
CA ALA A 188 1.48 16.20 8.94
C ALA A 188 0.77 17.48 8.47
N VAL A 189 -0.54 17.41 8.24
CA VAL A 189 -1.36 18.57 7.83
C VAL A 189 -1.56 19.55 9.00
N MET A 190 -1.80 19.06 10.22
CA MET A 190 -2.02 19.90 11.39
C MET A 190 -0.75 20.61 11.87
N HIS A 191 0.43 19.99 11.70
CA HIS A 191 1.72 20.59 12.07
C HIS A 191 2.37 21.38 10.92
N ALA A 192 1.75 21.42 9.74
CA ALA A 192 2.26 22.21 8.65
C ALA A 192 1.87 23.68 8.86
N ASP A 193 2.78 24.44 9.48
CA ASP A 193 2.63 25.88 9.64
C ASP A 193 2.55 26.59 8.28
N GLY A 194 1.62 27.55 8.18
CA GLY A 194 1.45 28.41 6.99
C GLY A 194 2.58 29.42 6.78
N SER A 195 3.68 29.34 7.54
CA SER A 195 4.79 30.30 7.55
C SER A 195 5.87 30.02 6.50
N LEU A 196 5.89 28.83 5.91
CA LEU A 196 6.74 28.56 4.76
C LEU A 196 6.05 29.10 3.50
N GLU A 197 6.44 30.32 3.12
CA GLU A 197 6.33 30.80 1.73
C GLU A 197 7.15 29.86 0.84
N VAL A 198 6.60 28.69 0.54
CA VAL A 198 7.22 27.78 -0.41
C VAL A 198 6.99 28.40 -1.79
N ILE A 199 7.98 29.16 -2.25
CA ILE A 199 8.18 29.54 -3.65
C ILE A 199 8.77 28.30 -4.34
N GLU A 200 7.97 27.25 -4.45
CA GLU A 200 8.31 26.04 -5.22
C GLU A 200 7.07 25.59 -6.00
N PRO A 201 7.23 24.78 -7.06
CA PRO A 201 6.18 24.51 -8.03
C PRO A 201 5.00 23.66 -7.48
N LEU A 202 5.16 23.09 -6.30
CA LEU A 202 4.20 22.20 -5.65
C LEU A 202 3.66 22.85 -4.36
N ASP A 203 2.37 22.67 -4.13
CA ASP A 203 1.69 23.15 -2.94
C ASP A 203 2.09 22.30 -1.71
N ARG A 204 1.97 22.88 -0.51
CA ARG A 204 2.30 22.18 0.74
C ARG A 204 1.49 20.90 0.92
N LEU A 205 0.21 20.89 0.53
CA LEU A 205 -0.62 19.69 0.61
C LEU A 205 -0.11 18.59 -0.34
N GLU A 206 0.33 18.97 -1.54
CA GLU A 206 0.89 18.04 -2.53
C GLU A 206 2.18 17.42 -2.01
N LEU A 207 3.06 18.22 -1.41
CA LEU A 207 4.29 17.73 -0.77
C LEU A 207 3.98 16.69 0.32
N ILE A 208 3.04 16.99 1.23
CA ILE A 208 2.65 16.06 2.28
C ILE A 208 2.11 14.74 1.69
N MET A 209 1.28 14.82 0.64
CA MET A 209 0.74 13.63 -0.02
C MET A 209 1.83 12.82 -0.72
N ILE A 210 2.83 13.47 -1.34
CA ILE A 210 3.95 12.79 -2.01
C ILE A 210 4.88 12.15 -0.96
N GLU A 211 5.27 12.89 0.08
CA GLU A 211 6.13 12.39 1.17
C GLU A 211 5.55 11.15 1.85
N ARG A 212 4.22 11.07 1.96
CA ARG A 212 3.49 9.94 2.57
C ARG A 212 3.10 8.84 1.58
N ASN A 213 3.47 8.93 0.31
CA ASN A 213 3.14 7.95 -0.73
C ASN A 213 1.62 7.72 -0.88
N PHE A 214 0.90 8.82 -1.08
CA PHE A 214 -0.54 8.78 -1.34
C PHE A 214 -0.84 8.26 -2.76
N ASN A 215 -0.64 6.96 -2.99
CA ASN A 215 -0.80 6.30 -4.29
C ASN A 215 -2.26 6.08 -4.73
N SER A 216 -3.16 7.00 -4.36
CA SER A 216 -4.55 6.99 -4.84
C SER A 216 -4.60 7.26 -6.35
N PRO A 217 -5.35 6.49 -7.15
CA PRO A 217 -5.47 6.73 -8.59
C PRO A 217 -5.99 8.13 -8.94
N LEU A 218 -6.86 8.69 -8.09
CA LEU A 218 -7.36 10.06 -8.26
C LEU A 218 -6.25 11.09 -8.05
N PHE A 219 -5.34 10.84 -7.11
CA PHE A 219 -4.21 11.72 -6.85
C PHE A 219 -3.14 11.62 -7.93
N VAL A 220 -2.87 10.41 -8.44
CA VAL A 220 -2.02 10.22 -9.61
C VAL A 220 -2.56 11.03 -10.78
N LYS A 221 -3.86 10.91 -11.06
CA LYS A 221 -4.52 11.69 -12.12
C LYS A 221 -4.37 13.20 -11.89
N TYR A 222 -4.62 13.66 -10.66
CA TYR A 222 -4.45 15.06 -10.27
C TYR A 222 -3.03 15.58 -10.57
N LEU A 223 -1.98 14.85 -10.15
CA LEU A 223 -0.60 15.23 -10.42
C LEU A 223 -0.28 15.25 -11.92
N THR A 224 -0.67 14.19 -12.65
CA THR A 224 -0.43 14.13 -14.10
C THR A 224 -1.12 15.26 -14.85
N SER A 225 -2.36 15.60 -14.49
CA SER A 225 -3.07 16.75 -15.08
C SER A 225 -2.37 18.07 -14.76
N LYS A 226 -1.95 18.29 -13.51
CA LYS A 226 -1.19 19.50 -13.13
C LYS A 226 0.11 19.64 -13.92
N PHE A 227 0.85 18.53 -14.09
CA PHE A 227 2.08 18.54 -14.88
C PHE A 227 1.80 18.80 -16.35
N SER A 228 0.71 18.26 -16.91
CA SER A 228 0.28 18.51 -18.29
C SER A 228 -0.21 19.94 -18.54
N ASP A 229 -1.00 20.52 -17.63
CA ASP A 229 -1.52 21.89 -17.76
C ASP A 229 -0.36 22.91 -17.77
N GLY A 230 0.73 22.60 -17.07
CA GLY A 230 1.97 23.39 -17.13
C GLY A 230 2.65 23.38 -18.50
N LEU A 231 2.27 22.47 -19.41
CA LEU A 231 2.87 22.31 -20.73
C LEU A 231 2.09 23.05 -21.84
N ASP A 232 0.81 23.34 -21.63
CA ASP A 232 -0.06 23.97 -22.63
C ASP A 232 0.42 25.39 -23.04
N SER A 233 1.27 26.00 -22.23
CA SER A 233 1.91 27.28 -22.51
C SER A 233 3.05 27.21 -23.53
N PHE A 234 3.54 26.02 -23.88
CA PHE A 234 4.71 25.85 -24.73
C PHE A 234 4.35 25.33 -26.12
N VAL A 235 4.74 26.09 -27.14
CA VAL A 235 4.53 25.74 -28.55
C VAL A 235 5.61 24.77 -29.07
N ASP A 236 6.81 24.80 -28.46
CA ASP A 236 7.97 23.98 -28.86
C ASP A 236 8.02 22.65 -28.10
N PRO A 237 7.91 21.49 -28.79
CA PRO A 237 7.99 20.18 -28.17
C PRO A 237 9.33 19.89 -27.45
N GLU A 238 10.43 20.54 -27.84
CA GLU A 238 11.72 20.34 -27.17
C GLU A 238 11.77 21.04 -25.81
N LEU A 239 11.20 22.24 -25.72
CA LEU A 239 11.06 22.98 -24.47
C LEU A 239 10.08 22.28 -23.51
N VAL A 240 9.01 21.66 -24.03
CA VAL A 240 8.09 20.80 -23.26
C VAL A 240 8.84 19.63 -22.63
N ALA A 241 9.68 18.93 -23.39
CA ALA A 241 10.47 17.80 -22.88
C ALA A 241 11.48 18.23 -21.79
N GLN A 242 12.12 19.39 -21.94
CA GLN A 242 13.02 19.94 -20.94
C GLN A 242 12.28 20.31 -19.64
N ASN A 243 11.10 20.93 -19.74
CA ASN A 243 10.28 21.26 -18.57
C ASN A 243 9.78 20.00 -17.86
N LEU A 244 9.35 18.97 -18.59
CA LEU A 244 9.00 17.67 -17.99
C LEU A 244 10.18 17.03 -17.26
N ALA A 245 11.39 17.11 -17.82
CA ALA A 245 12.59 16.62 -17.16
C ALA A 245 12.93 17.41 -15.88
N PHE A 246 12.69 18.74 -15.89
CA PHE A 246 12.80 19.58 -14.69
C PHE A 246 11.78 19.15 -13.63
N TRP A 247 10.51 18.98 -13.99
CA TRP A 247 9.48 18.48 -13.09
C TRP A 247 9.80 17.10 -12.51
N GLN A 248 10.29 16.18 -13.34
CA GLN A 248 10.72 14.86 -12.89
C GLN A 248 11.87 14.96 -11.87
N LYS A 249 12.85 15.84 -12.12
CA LYS A 249 13.96 16.08 -11.19
C LYS A 249 13.44 16.62 -9.85
N THR A 250 12.58 17.64 -9.88
CA THR A 250 12.00 18.25 -8.67
C THR A 250 11.19 17.22 -7.88
N PHE A 251 10.37 16.41 -8.55
CA PHE A 251 9.59 15.35 -7.92
C PHE A 251 10.49 14.31 -7.23
N ASN A 252 11.58 13.89 -7.88
CA ASN A 252 12.51 12.91 -7.32
C ASN A 252 13.37 13.43 -6.17
N GLN A 253 13.37 14.74 -5.91
CA GLN A 253 14.05 15.33 -4.75
C GLN A 253 13.18 15.30 -3.48
N ILE A 254 11.89 15.00 -3.60
CA ILE A 254 10.97 14.93 -2.46
C ILE A 254 11.24 13.63 -1.69
N PRO A 255 11.51 13.68 -0.37
CA PRO A 255 11.76 12.50 0.43
C PRO A 255 10.45 11.71 0.64
N VAL A 256 10.42 10.45 0.20
CA VAL A 256 9.25 9.56 0.39
C VAL A 256 9.50 8.60 1.54
N MET A 257 8.50 8.45 2.41
CA MET A 257 8.49 7.45 3.49
C MET A 257 8.34 6.04 2.90
N LYS A 258 9.38 5.22 3.04
CA LYS A 258 9.46 3.88 2.41
C LYS A 258 8.48 2.84 2.98
N ASP A 259 8.03 3.02 4.22
CA ASP A 259 7.20 2.04 4.93
C ASP A 259 5.71 2.45 5.04
N THR A 260 5.37 3.61 4.50
CA THR A 260 4.01 4.17 4.56
C THR A 260 3.44 4.17 3.15
N ILE A 261 2.46 3.33 2.86
CA ILE A 261 1.78 3.27 1.56
C ILE A 261 0.27 3.40 1.81
N PHE A 262 -0.40 4.28 1.06
CA PHE A 262 -1.85 4.47 1.21
C PHE A 262 -2.65 3.22 0.84
N ASN A 263 -2.38 2.65 -0.34
CA ASN A 263 -3.04 1.45 -0.82
C ASN A 263 -2.01 0.44 -1.35
N SER A 264 -1.90 -0.71 -0.67
CA SER A 264 -0.98 -1.79 -1.04
C SER A 264 -1.35 -2.54 -2.31
N GLN A 265 -2.53 -2.31 -2.90
CA GLN A 265 -2.95 -2.91 -4.17
C GLN A 265 -2.37 -2.19 -5.39
N PHE A 266 -1.96 -0.93 -5.22
CA PHE A 266 -1.38 -0.12 -6.27
C PHE A 266 0.14 -0.03 -6.10
N ASP A 267 0.83 0.19 -7.21
CA ASP A 267 2.26 0.45 -7.18
C ASP A 267 2.57 1.72 -6.39
N ASP A 268 3.83 1.86 -5.99
CA ASP A 268 4.37 3.05 -5.35
C ASP A 268 4.09 4.32 -6.19
N LEU A 269 3.74 5.42 -5.52
CA LEU A 269 3.43 6.68 -6.18
C LEU A 269 4.62 7.18 -7.01
N SER A 270 5.83 7.13 -6.46
CA SER A 270 7.03 7.56 -7.17
C SER A 270 7.31 6.68 -8.36
N PHE A 271 7.07 5.38 -8.27
CA PHE A 271 7.19 4.48 -9.41
C PHE A 271 6.21 4.84 -10.53
N THR A 272 4.93 5.04 -10.21
CA THR A 272 3.88 5.33 -11.19
C THR A 272 4.09 6.69 -11.86
N ILE A 273 4.40 7.73 -11.09
CA ILE A 273 4.62 9.08 -11.61
C ILE A 273 5.92 9.14 -12.45
N ASN A 274 7.00 8.48 -12.03
CA ASN A 274 8.21 8.43 -12.85
C ASN A 274 7.98 7.67 -14.17
N ALA A 275 7.22 6.58 -14.14
CA ALA A 275 6.86 5.86 -15.36
C ALA A 275 6.10 6.76 -16.33
N TRP A 276 5.17 7.58 -15.82
CA TRP A 276 4.46 8.59 -16.62
C TRP A 276 5.42 9.64 -17.19
N PHE A 277 6.30 10.25 -16.38
CA PHE A 277 7.28 11.23 -16.88
C PHE A 277 8.16 10.66 -18.01
N ILE A 278 8.62 9.42 -17.86
CA ILE A 278 9.44 8.76 -18.87
C ILE A 278 8.68 8.63 -20.20
N GLN A 279 7.41 8.23 -20.15
CA GLN A 279 6.58 8.08 -21.34
C GLN A 279 6.29 9.42 -22.00
N GLU A 280 5.98 10.45 -21.21
CA GLU A 280 5.63 11.78 -21.71
C GLU A 280 6.84 12.48 -22.34
N ILE A 281 8.01 12.41 -21.71
CA ILE A 281 9.27 12.96 -22.28
C ILE A 281 9.62 12.25 -23.59
N ASP A 282 9.49 10.93 -23.64
CA ASP A 282 9.72 10.14 -24.86
C ASP A 282 8.72 10.52 -25.97
N PHE A 283 7.45 10.74 -25.64
CA PHE A 283 6.42 11.17 -26.59
C PHE A 283 6.75 12.53 -27.23
N HIS A 284 7.05 13.56 -26.43
CA HIS A 284 7.36 14.91 -26.96
C HIS A 284 8.69 14.97 -27.70
N SER A 285 9.71 14.23 -27.23
CA SER A 285 11.01 14.15 -27.92
C SER A 285 10.89 13.48 -29.30
N LYS A 286 10.01 12.48 -29.44
CA LYS A 286 9.70 11.86 -30.74
C LYS A 286 8.91 12.81 -31.64
N LYS A 287 7.95 13.55 -31.10
CA LYS A 287 7.16 14.54 -31.86
C LYS A 287 8.06 15.64 -32.46
N SER A 288 9.03 16.15 -31.70
CA SER A 288 10.05 17.08 -32.20
C SER A 288 10.83 16.50 -33.39
N ARG A 289 11.29 15.25 -33.28
CA ARG A 289 12.06 14.58 -34.34
C ARG A 289 11.28 14.38 -35.64
N VAL A 290 9.98 14.10 -35.55
CA VAL A 290 9.10 13.98 -36.73
C VAL A 290 8.92 15.33 -37.40
N ALA A 291 8.68 16.41 -36.65
CA ALA A 291 8.55 17.77 -37.18
C ALA A 291 9.84 18.26 -37.88
N ILE A 292 11.02 17.86 -37.38
CA ILE A 292 12.31 18.14 -38.00
C ILE A 292 12.52 17.30 -39.28
N SER A 293 12.04 16.05 -39.28
CA SER A 293 12.13 15.14 -40.43
C SER A 293 11.23 15.55 -41.61
N GLU A 294 10.13 16.27 -41.37
CA GLU A 294 9.24 16.79 -42.43
C GLU A 294 9.77 18.08 -43.10
N ARG A 295 10.76 18.77 -42.48
CA ARG A 295 11.36 20.01 -43.02
C ARG A 295 12.67 19.80 -43.81
N CYS A 296 13.22 18.59 -43.82
CA CYS A 296 14.43 18.27 -44.57
C CYS A 296 14.19 17.01 -45.40
N GLU A 297 13.71 17.19 -46.64
CA GLU A 297 13.83 16.16 -47.67
C GLU A 297 15.30 16.00 -48.07
N GLN A 298 16.04 15.22 -47.29
CA GLN A 298 17.19 14.47 -47.78
C GLN A 298 17.15 13.05 -47.24
N PRO A 299 17.52 12.04 -48.06
CA PRO A 299 17.42 10.64 -47.68
C PRO A 299 18.52 10.31 -46.69
N GLN A 300 18.22 10.40 -45.39
CA GLN A 300 19.11 9.93 -44.35
C GLN A 300 18.65 8.57 -43.80
N LYS A 301 19.63 7.65 -43.79
CA LYS A 301 19.62 6.25 -43.37
C LYS A 301 18.86 6.03 -42.04
N PRO A 302 18.25 4.85 -41.81
CA PRO A 302 17.35 4.62 -40.68
C PRO A 302 18.05 4.94 -39.35
N GLY A 303 17.55 6.00 -38.69
CA GLY A 303 18.05 6.50 -37.43
C GLY A 303 17.92 5.45 -36.32
N LYS A 304 19.04 5.22 -35.63
CA LYS A 304 19.16 4.32 -34.48
C LYS A 304 18.13 4.69 -33.40
N LYS A 305 17.37 3.70 -32.94
CA LYS A 305 16.54 3.78 -31.74
C LYS A 305 17.43 4.25 -30.58
N TYR A 306 17.02 5.30 -29.89
CA TYR A 306 17.68 5.76 -28.68
C TYR A 306 17.37 4.76 -27.56
N GLU A 307 18.31 3.85 -27.29
CA GLU A 307 18.33 3.08 -26.05
C GLU A 307 18.88 4.00 -24.93
N ARG A 308 18.27 3.93 -23.74
CA ARG A 308 18.70 4.62 -22.52
C ARG A 308 20.22 4.55 -22.38
N LYS A 309 20.90 5.69 -22.37
CA LYS A 309 22.28 5.77 -21.83
C LYS A 309 22.20 5.89 -20.32
N THR A 310 22.04 4.76 -19.65
CA THR A 310 22.59 4.58 -18.30
C THR A 310 24.11 4.54 -18.49
N SER A 311 24.86 5.48 -17.89
CA SER A 311 26.32 5.51 -18.02
C SER A 311 27.00 4.33 -17.31
N ASP A 312 26.26 3.63 -16.44
CA ASP A 312 26.79 2.62 -15.52
C ASP A 312 26.17 1.24 -15.83
N LYS A 313 26.29 0.77 -17.07
CA LYS A 313 25.87 -0.59 -17.43
C LYS A 313 26.82 -1.61 -16.79
N ILE A 314 26.26 -2.69 -16.26
CA ILE A 314 27.04 -3.81 -15.74
C ILE A 314 27.61 -4.58 -16.93
N LEU A 315 28.93 -4.80 -16.95
CA LEU A 315 29.59 -5.64 -17.94
C LEU A 315 29.40 -7.12 -17.59
N CYS A 316 28.53 -7.80 -18.31
CA CYS A 316 28.41 -9.25 -18.25
C CYS A 316 29.42 -9.87 -19.20
N ASN A 317 30.36 -10.66 -18.68
CA ASN A 317 31.33 -11.40 -19.49
C ASN A 317 30.71 -12.65 -20.14
N LEU A 318 29.57 -12.46 -20.80
CA LEU A 318 28.80 -13.45 -21.55
C LEU A 318 28.43 -12.83 -22.90
N THR A 319 28.29 -13.65 -23.95
CA THR A 319 27.75 -13.17 -25.23
C THR A 319 26.25 -12.89 -25.12
N VAL A 320 25.69 -12.15 -26.08
CA VAL A 320 24.23 -11.90 -26.13
C VAL A 320 23.44 -13.20 -26.26
N ASP A 321 23.98 -14.21 -26.97
CA ASP A 321 23.38 -15.54 -27.10
C ASP A 321 23.36 -16.28 -25.76
N GLN A 322 24.49 -16.32 -25.07
CA GLN A 322 24.62 -16.94 -23.75
C GLN A 322 23.73 -16.26 -22.70
N LEU A 323 23.65 -14.92 -22.71
CA LEU A 323 22.73 -14.17 -21.84
C LEU A 323 21.26 -14.52 -22.12
N SER A 324 20.89 -14.60 -23.40
CA SER A 324 19.51 -14.95 -23.78
C SER A 324 19.11 -16.34 -23.31
N LEU A 325 20.05 -17.29 -23.38
CA LEU A 325 19.91 -18.66 -22.88
C LEU A 325 19.81 -18.70 -21.36
N PHE A 326 20.67 -17.97 -20.67
CA PHE A 326 20.67 -17.86 -19.22
C PHE A 326 19.33 -17.37 -18.68
N PHE A 327 18.83 -16.24 -19.20
CA PHE A 327 17.56 -15.68 -18.75
C PHE A 327 16.37 -16.59 -19.05
N LYS A 328 16.40 -17.28 -20.20
CA LYS A 328 15.39 -18.29 -20.52
C LYS A 328 15.43 -19.47 -19.54
N ALA A 329 16.62 -19.98 -19.22
CA ALA A 329 16.77 -21.07 -18.25
C ALA A 329 16.34 -20.64 -16.83
N ALA A 330 16.65 -19.41 -16.43
CA ALA A 330 16.27 -18.85 -15.13
C ALA A 330 14.74 -18.65 -14.99
N ASP A 331 14.07 -18.18 -16.05
CA ASP A 331 12.61 -18.09 -16.15
C ASP A 331 11.96 -19.48 -16.07
N MET A 332 12.45 -20.45 -16.87
CA MET A 332 11.97 -21.83 -16.85
C MET A 332 12.18 -22.54 -15.50
N SER A 333 13.24 -22.16 -14.77
CA SER A 333 13.55 -22.71 -13.44
C SER A 333 12.83 -21.97 -12.31
N ASN A 334 11.97 -20.98 -12.62
CA ASN A 334 11.28 -20.10 -11.66
C ASN A 334 12.24 -19.37 -10.68
N ILE A 335 13.50 -19.16 -11.08
CA ILE A 335 14.45 -18.34 -10.32
C ILE A 335 14.09 -16.86 -10.49
N ILE A 336 13.56 -16.50 -11.66
CA ILE A 336 13.08 -15.16 -12.00
C ILE A 336 11.60 -15.27 -12.36
N SER A 337 10.76 -14.41 -11.78
CA SER A 337 9.32 -14.37 -12.05
C SER A 337 8.93 -13.08 -12.76
N ALA A 338 8.38 -13.20 -13.95
CA ALA A 338 7.89 -12.08 -14.75
C ALA A 338 6.65 -12.46 -15.57
N ARG A 339 5.89 -11.46 -16.05
CA ARG A 339 4.69 -11.71 -16.88
C ARG A 339 5.01 -12.40 -18.23
N SER A 340 6.24 -12.27 -18.72
CA SER A 340 6.72 -12.95 -19.93
C SER A 340 8.25 -12.86 -20.04
N LEU A 341 8.86 -13.77 -20.81
CA LEU A 341 10.29 -13.72 -21.16
C LEU A 341 10.67 -12.38 -21.85
N SER A 342 9.78 -11.82 -22.67
CA SER A 342 9.99 -10.49 -23.28
C SER A 342 10.07 -9.39 -22.24
N ALA A 343 9.26 -9.47 -21.17
CA ALA A 343 9.31 -8.49 -20.08
C ALA A 343 10.67 -8.55 -19.36
N ILE A 344 11.23 -9.76 -19.15
CA ILE A 344 12.59 -9.92 -18.61
C ILE A 344 13.60 -9.17 -19.48
N PHE A 345 13.59 -9.43 -20.79
CA PHE A 345 14.54 -8.78 -21.72
C PHE A 345 14.37 -7.26 -21.79
N HIS A 346 13.15 -6.73 -21.74
CA HIS A 346 12.91 -5.29 -21.66
C HIS A 346 13.46 -4.67 -20.37
N THR A 347 13.38 -5.39 -19.25
CA THR A 347 13.85 -4.91 -17.96
C THR A 347 15.37 -4.97 -17.85
N VAL A 348 16.03 -6.06 -18.27
CA VAL A 348 17.47 -6.25 -18.04
C VAL A 348 18.35 -5.59 -19.10
N ALA A 349 17.92 -5.56 -20.37
CA ALA A 349 18.74 -5.08 -21.48
C ALA A 349 19.30 -3.64 -21.32
N PRO A 350 18.57 -2.66 -20.75
CA PRO A 350 19.10 -1.31 -20.53
C PRO A 350 20.25 -1.23 -19.52
N TYR A 351 20.42 -2.24 -18.67
CA TYR A 351 21.38 -2.22 -17.57
C TYR A 351 22.59 -3.14 -17.80
N LEU A 352 22.58 -3.93 -18.88
CA LEU A 352 23.63 -4.89 -19.18
C LEU A 352 24.41 -4.50 -20.44
N SER A 353 25.69 -4.83 -20.44
CA SER A 353 26.59 -4.76 -21.59
C SER A 353 27.40 -6.05 -21.70
N THR A 354 27.93 -6.34 -22.89
CA THR A 354 28.81 -7.48 -23.16
C THR A 354 30.15 -6.97 -23.70
N PRO A 355 31.24 -7.77 -23.66
CA PRO A 355 32.54 -7.36 -24.20
C PRO A 355 32.51 -6.90 -25.65
N HIS A 356 31.55 -7.39 -26.44
CA HIS A 356 31.42 -7.10 -27.87
C HIS A 356 30.27 -6.15 -28.22
N ARG A 357 29.38 -5.84 -27.27
CA ARG A 357 28.22 -4.94 -27.47
C ARG A 357 27.89 -4.18 -26.19
N THR A 358 28.05 -2.86 -26.25
CA THR A 358 27.66 -1.91 -25.19
C THR A 358 26.14 -1.78 -25.05
N ASP A 359 25.45 -1.81 -26.19
CA ASP A 359 24.01 -1.67 -26.29
C ASP A 359 23.40 -3.01 -26.72
N ILE A 360 22.71 -3.66 -25.78
CA ILE A 360 22.04 -4.94 -26.01
C ILE A 360 20.59 -4.65 -26.33
N SER A 361 20.15 -5.04 -27.54
CA SER A 361 18.74 -4.90 -27.90
C SER A 361 17.91 -6.03 -27.30
N HIS A 362 16.81 -5.70 -26.63
CA HIS A 362 15.82 -6.65 -26.10
C HIS A 362 15.29 -7.60 -27.18
N SER A 363 15.12 -7.10 -28.42
CA SER A 363 14.68 -7.91 -29.56
C SER A 363 15.73 -8.94 -29.96
N SER A 364 17.02 -8.57 -29.89
CA SER A 364 18.13 -9.47 -30.15
C SER A 364 18.19 -10.59 -29.11
N LEU A 365 18.02 -10.27 -27.82
CA LEU A 365 17.96 -11.28 -26.76
C LEU A 365 16.78 -12.23 -26.99
N ARG A 366 15.61 -11.70 -27.34
CA ARG A 366 14.42 -12.51 -27.61
C ARG A 366 14.64 -13.50 -28.75
N VAL A 367 15.11 -13.03 -29.90
CA VAL A 367 15.32 -13.91 -31.08
C VAL A 367 16.33 -15.01 -30.74
N LYS A 368 17.46 -14.64 -30.12
CA LYS A 368 18.53 -15.57 -29.75
C LYS A 368 18.10 -16.60 -28.70
N SER A 369 17.15 -16.25 -27.83
CA SER A 369 16.59 -17.20 -26.86
C SER A 369 15.80 -18.35 -27.52
N TYR A 370 15.29 -18.16 -28.75
CA TYR A 370 14.59 -19.20 -29.50
C TYR A 370 15.51 -19.98 -30.45
N SER A 371 16.53 -19.33 -31.01
CA SER A 371 17.53 -19.94 -31.90
C SER A 371 18.80 -20.29 -31.14
N VAL A 372 18.78 -21.42 -30.43
CA VAL A 372 19.90 -21.86 -29.58
C VAL A 372 20.95 -22.60 -30.39
N GLU A 373 22.19 -22.09 -30.40
CA GLU A 373 23.34 -22.82 -30.91
C GLU A 373 23.93 -23.74 -29.84
N GLU A 374 24.24 -25.00 -30.18
CA GLU A 374 24.80 -25.97 -29.23
C GLU A 374 26.17 -25.54 -28.67
N ARG A 375 26.92 -24.75 -29.42
CA ARG A 375 28.18 -24.16 -28.95
C ARG A 375 27.94 -23.22 -27.76
N ASP A 376 26.98 -22.31 -27.86
CA ASP A 376 26.68 -21.34 -26.79
C ASP A 376 26.10 -22.02 -25.56
N LYS A 377 25.31 -23.08 -25.75
CA LYS A 377 24.80 -23.92 -24.65
C LYS A 377 25.93 -24.62 -23.91
N THR A 378 26.90 -25.20 -24.62
CA THR A 378 28.06 -25.86 -24.02
C THR A 378 28.91 -24.88 -23.21
N LEU A 379 29.20 -23.71 -23.78
CA LEU A 379 29.97 -22.65 -23.10
C LEU A 379 29.22 -22.12 -21.87
N LEU A 380 27.90 -21.93 -21.95
CA LEU A 380 27.12 -21.49 -20.79
C LEU A 380 27.14 -22.55 -19.67
N ILE A 381 27.05 -23.84 -20.00
CA ILE A 381 27.14 -24.92 -19.00
C ILE A 381 28.50 -24.90 -18.29
N GLU A 382 29.60 -24.69 -19.03
CA GLU A 382 30.94 -24.58 -18.46
C GLU A 382 31.03 -23.41 -17.44
N ILE A 383 30.48 -22.25 -17.82
CA ILE A 383 30.45 -21.07 -16.94
C ILE A 383 29.59 -21.32 -15.69
N MET A 384 28.42 -21.95 -15.84
CA MET A 384 27.55 -22.29 -14.71
C MET A 384 28.18 -23.34 -13.78
N THR A 385 28.97 -24.26 -14.33
CA THR A 385 29.72 -25.26 -13.54
C THR A 385 30.78 -24.56 -12.69
N LYS A 386 31.54 -23.64 -13.29
CA LYS A 386 32.52 -22.82 -12.57
C LYS A 386 31.87 -21.94 -11.49
N LEU A 387 30.71 -21.35 -11.79
CA LEU A 387 29.94 -20.59 -10.80
C LEU A 387 29.49 -21.49 -9.63
N THR A 388 29.09 -22.72 -9.92
CA THR A 388 28.69 -23.69 -8.89
C THR A 388 29.87 -24.07 -7.99
N GLU A 389 31.07 -24.24 -8.56
CA GLU A 389 32.30 -24.45 -7.78
C GLU A 389 32.60 -23.24 -6.88
N GLN A 390 32.51 -22.02 -7.40
CA GLN A 390 32.70 -20.81 -6.59
C GLN A 390 31.66 -20.68 -5.46
N ILE A 391 30.41 -21.08 -5.70
CA ILE A 391 29.36 -21.07 -4.66
C ILE A 391 29.67 -22.10 -3.56
N LYS A 392 30.32 -23.22 -3.88
CA LYS A 392 30.73 -24.23 -2.87
C LYS A 392 31.91 -23.75 -2.02
N ASP A 393 32.73 -22.85 -2.57
CA ASP A 393 33.89 -22.28 -1.89
C ASP A 393 33.55 -21.00 -1.08
N LEU A 394 32.34 -20.44 -1.23
CA LEU A 394 31.77 -19.38 -0.39
C LEU A 394 31.23 -19.95 0.93
#